data_AF-A0A6H9LST7-F1
#
_entry.id   AF-A0A6H9LST7-F1
#
_cell.length_a   1.000
_cell.length_b   1.000
_cell.length_c   1.000
_cell.angle_alpha   90.00
_cell.angle_beta   90.00
_cell.angle_gamma   90.00
#
_symmetry.space_group_name_H-M   'P 1'
#
loop_
_entity.id
_entity.type
_entity.pdbx_description
1 polymer ?
#
loop_
_entity_poly.entity_id
_entity_poly.type
_entity_poly.pdbx_seq_one_letter_code
_entity_poly.pdbx_strand_id
1 'polypeptide(L)' 'MHWVCEICGYVHDGDELPDMCPVCAAPKTKFARFEEEDEASLYNDFDDDEDFESSLFGDLEE' A
#
# COMPACT_ATOMS: atom_id res chain seq x y z
N MET A 1 2.70 17.69 -4.14
CA MET A 1 3.41 16.69 -3.31
C MET A 1 2.35 15.82 -2.65
N HIS A 2 2.61 14.52 -2.49
CA HIS A 2 1.70 13.61 -1.78
C HIS A 2 2.29 13.30 -0.41
N TRP A 3 1.45 13.29 0.62
CA TRP A 3 1.88 12.98 1.98
C TRP A 3 0.97 11.94 2.59
N VAL A 4 1.57 10.92 3.21
CA VAL A 4 0.85 9.82 3.84
C VAL A 4 1.05 9.90 5.35
N CYS A 5 -0.05 9.87 6.10
CA CYS A 5 0.00 9.73 7.55
C CYS A 5 0.40 8.30 7.93
N GLU A 6 1.55 8.14 8.60
CA GLU A 6 2.07 6.82 9.02
C GLU A 6 1.23 6.17 10.14
N ILE A 7 0.31 6.92 10.76
CA ILE A 7 -0.52 6.43 11.86
C ILE A 7 -1.84 5.84 11.37
N CYS A 8 -2.50 6.50 10.40
CA CYS A 8 -3.84 6.10 9.95
C CYS A 8 -3.93 5.82 8.44
N GLY A 9 -2.90 6.12 7.65
CA GLY A 9 -2.92 5.96 6.21
C GLY A 9 -3.64 7.06 5.44
N TYR A 10 -3.99 8.19 6.07
CA TYR A 10 -4.58 9.34 5.37
C TYR A 10 -3.59 9.91 4.34
N VAL A 11 -4.06 10.06 3.09
CA VAL A 11 -3.30 10.66 1.99
C VAL A 11 -3.73 12.12 1.84
N HIS A 12 -2.75 13.02 1.84
CA HIS A 12 -2.93 14.45 1.63
C HIS A 12 -2.29 14.87 0.30
N ASP A 13 -3.12 15.32 -0.62
CA ASP A 13 -2.73 15.80 -1.94
C ASP A 13 -2.51 17.32 -1.91
N GLY A 14 -1.25 17.76 -1.87
CA GLY A 14 -0.94 19.19 -1.85
C GLY A 14 0.43 19.53 -1.27
N ASP A 15 0.86 20.78 -1.48
CA ASP A 15 2.11 21.29 -0.90
C ASP A 15 1.92 21.74 0.57
N GLU A 16 0.72 22.21 0.92
CA GLU A 16 0.39 22.68 2.26
C GLU A 16 -0.11 21.54 3.14
N LEU A 17 0.79 20.99 3.97
CA LEU A 17 0.46 19.95 4.94
C LEU A 17 -0.33 20.52 6.13
N PRO A 18 -1.44 19.90 6.56
CA PRO A 18 -2.15 20.33 7.77
C PRO A 18 -1.32 20.10 9.04
N ASP A 19 -1.44 20.98 10.05
CA ASP A 19 -0.74 20.84 11.34
C ASP A 19 -1.15 19.57 12.12
N MET A 20 -2.41 19.15 11.95
CA MET A 20 -2.95 17.92 12.51
C MET A 20 -3.68 17.12 11.43
N CYS A 21 -3.47 15.81 11.43
CA CYS A 21 -4.19 14.89 10.56
C CYS A 21 -5.71 14.99 10.82
N PRO A 22 -6.55 15.16 9.79
CA PRO A 22 -8.00 15.26 9.97
C PRO A 22 -8.65 13.94 10.39
N VAL A 23 -7.95 12.80 10.24
CA VAL A 23 -8.47 11.47 10.56
C VAL A 23 -8.12 11.05 11.99
N CYS A 24 -6.85 11.17 12.39
CA CYS A 24 -6.36 10.68 13.68
C CYS A 24 -5.85 11.77 14.64
N ALA A 25 -5.94 13.05 14.26
CA ALA A 25 -5.40 14.19 15.01
C ALA A 25 -3.90 14.11 15.35
N ALA A 26 -3.15 13.26 14.64
CA ALA A 26 -1.70 13.20 14.79
C ALA A 26 -1.04 14.50 14.28
N PRO A 27 0.07 14.94 14.89
CA PRO A 27 0.82 16.09 14.41
C PRO A 27 1.44 15.83 13.04
N LYS A 28 1.68 16.91 12.27
CA LYS A 28 2.34 16.85 10.95
C LYS A 28 3.69 16.14 10.90
N THR A 29 4.35 15.96 12.05
CA THR A 29 5.60 15.19 12.19
C THR A 29 5.45 13.70 11.89
N LYS A 30 4.21 13.21 11.77
CA LYS A 30 3.85 11.81 11.47
C LYS A 30 3.43 11.60 10.02
N PHE A 31 3.57 12.61 9.17
CA PHE A 31 3.36 12.49 7.74
C PHE A 31 4.68 12.24 7.04
N ALA A 32 4.71 11.20 6.20
CA ALA A 32 5.81 10.89 5.32
C ALA A 32 5.51 11.42 3.91
N ARG A 33 6.52 12.01 3.26
CA ARG A 33 6.41 12.44 1.86
C ARG A 33 6.43 11.19 0.97
N PHE A 34 5.44 11.08 0.09
CA PHE A 34 5.37 10.05 -0.92
C PHE A 34 5.83 10.68 -2.25
N GLU A 35 6.98 10.23 -2.77
CA GLU A 35 7.48 10.59 -4.09
C GLU A 35 7.31 9.37 -4.98
N GLU A 36 6.62 9.54 -6.10
CA GLU A 36 6.26 8.45 -7.03
C GLU A 36 7.46 7.95 -7.86
N GLU A 37 8.71 8.23 -7.46
CA GLU A 37 9.91 7.95 -8.27
C GLU A 37 10.53 6.54 -8.09
N ASP A 38 9.91 5.65 -7.30
CA ASP A 38 10.40 4.27 -7.07
C ASP A 38 9.44 3.17 -7.60
N GLU A 39 8.62 3.49 -8.60
CA GLU A 39 7.62 2.56 -9.18
C GLU A 39 8.17 1.51 -10.18
N ALA A 40 9.45 1.12 -10.07
CA ALA A 40 10.07 0.23 -11.07
C ALA A 40 10.57 -1.14 -10.56
N SER A 41 10.48 -1.49 -9.27
CA SER A 41 11.16 -2.71 -8.79
C SER A 41 10.39 -3.66 -7.86
N LEU A 42 9.16 -3.32 -7.42
CA LEU A 42 8.41 -4.15 -6.45
C LEU A 42 7.30 -5.02 -7.05
N TYR A 43 7.14 -5.06 -8.38
CA TYR A 43 6.16 -5.93 -9.04
C TYR A 43 6.86 -6.97 -9.94
N ASN A 44 7.71 -7.81 -9.34
CA ASN A 44 8.27 -9.00 -10.02
C ASN A 44 8.39 -10.19 -9.04
N ASP A 45 7.33 -10.47 -8.27
CA ASP A 45 7.27 -11.69 -7.44
C ASP A 45 5.82 -12.22 -7.37
N PHE A 46 5.20 -12.40 -8.54
CA PHE A 46 3.90 -13.08 -8.67
C PHE A 46 3.79 -13.83 -10.00
N ASP A 47 4.89 -14.49 -10.40
CA ASP A 47 4.96 -15.38 -11.57
C ASP A 47 5.89 -16.56 -11.21
N ASP A 48 5.60 -17.25 -10.09
CA ASP A 48 6.13 -18.59 -9.76
C ASP A 48 5.20 -19.28 -8.75
N ASP A 49 3.90 -19.39 -9.07
CA ASP A 49 3.00 -20.29 -8.35
C ASP A 49 2.14 -21.07 -9.36
N GLU A 50 2.83 -21.84 -10.21
CA GLU A 50 2.27 -23.07 -10.80
C GLU A 50 2.10 -24.15 -9.71
N ASP A 51 1.49 -23.85 -8.55
CA ASP A 51 1.13 -24.85 -7.53
C ASP A 51 -0.34 -24.72 -7.04
N PHE A 52 -1.09 -23.69 -7.45
CA PHE A 52 -2.50 -23.57 -7.07
C PHE A 52 -3.46 -24.47 -7.89
N GLU A 53 -3.15 -24.80 -9.16
CA GLU A 53 -4.05 -25.58 -10.03
C GLU A 53 -3.90 -27.11 -9.95
N SER A 54 -3.07 -27.64 -9.04
CA SER A 54 -3.01 -29.10 -8.78
C SER A 54 -3.92 -29.54 -7.62
N SER A 55 -4.30 -28.63 -6.72
CA SER A 55 -5.10 -28.96 -5.52
C SER A 55 -6.62 -28.88 -5.70
N LEU A 56 -7.15 -28.49 -6.87
CA LEU A 56 -8.62 -28.41 -7.09
C LEU A 56 -9.18 -29.50 -8.03
N PHE A 57 -8.34 -30.32 -8.65
CA PHE A 57 -8.76 -31.41 -9.54
C PHE A 57 -8.38 -32.81 -9.05
N GLY A 58 -8.02 -32.95 -7.77
CA GLY A 58 -7.93 -34.24 -7.09
C GLY A 58 -8.97 -34.31 -5.97
N ASP A 59 -9.82 -35.33 -5.99
CA ASP A 59 -10.83 -35.64 -4.98
C ASP A 59 -12.15 -34.83 -5.02
N LEU A 60 -12.98 -35.11 -6.02
CA LEU A 60 -14.36 -35.45 -5.69
C LEU A 60 -14.83 -36.62 -6.56
N GLU A 61 -15.04 -37.74 -5.88
CA GLU A 61 -15.66 -38.97 -6.35
C GLU A 61 -16.99 -38.69 -7.07
N GLU A 62 -17.16 -39.26 -8.27
CA GLU A 62 -18.29 -40.08 -8.73
C GLU A 62 -17.91 -40.86 -10.01
#